data_AF-A0A3D0QVA5-F1
#
_entry.id   AF-A0A3D0QVA5-F1
#
_cell.length_a   1.000
_cell.length_b   1.000
_cell.length_c   1.000
_cell.angle_alpha   90.00
_cell.angle_beta   90.00
_cell.angle_gamma   90.00
#
_symmetry.space_group_name_H-M   'P 1'
#
loop_
_entity.id
_entity.type
_entity.pdbx_description
1 polymer ?
#
loop_
_entity_poly.entity_id
_entity_poly.type
_entity_poly.pdbx_seq_one_letter_code
_entity_poly.pdbx_strand_id
1 'polypeptide(L)'
;MRRLLPLISSHPGGRSAMTCRYRCGDACFHEVPNTSDNAYLGDVIASAISRRSVLRAGAVVTVASAAGAATFGQAPGAEAA
;
A
#
# COMPACT_ATOMS: atom_id res chain seq x y z
N MET A 1 -9.85 19.67 3.05
CA MET A 1 -9.61 18.43 3.83
C MET A 1 -9.09 17.36 2.87
N ARG A 2 -7.98 16.67 3.16
CA ARG A 2 -7.48 15.61 2.26
C ARG A 2 -8.35 14.36 2.45
N ARG A 3 -9.01 13.91 1.38
CA ARG A 3 -9.80 12.67 1.37
C ARG A 3 -8.83 11.49 1.25
N LEU A 4 -8.69 10.73 2.32
CA LEU A 4 -7.89 9.50 2.32
C LEU A 4 -8.59 8.47 1.44
N LEU A 5 -7.85 7.80 0.55
CA LEU A 5 -8.42 6.74 -0.26
C LEU A 5 -8.93 5.62 0.67
N PRO A 6 -10.08 4.98 0.37
CA PRO A 6 -10.70 3.95 1.21
C PRO A 6 -9.96 2.61 1.16
N LEU A 7 -8.69 2.62 0.78
CA LEU A 7 -7.84 1.44 0.65
C LEU A 7 -6.97 1.23 1.89
N ILE A 8 -6.87 2.24 2.77
CA ILE A 8 -5.90 2.22 3.86
C ILE A 8 -6.49 2.96 5.06
N SER A 9 -6.88 2.22 6.10
CA SER A 9 -7.12 2.85 7.40
C SER A 9 -5.81 3.51 7.82
N SER A 10 -5.83 4.84 7.93
CA SER A 10 -4.61 5.59 8.27
C SER A 10 -4.34 5.60 9.77
N HIS A 11 -5.25 5.05 10.56
CA HIS A 11 -5.14 5.01 12.01
C HIS A 11 -5.84 3.75 12.55
N PRO A 12 -5.11 2.87 13.26
CA PRO A 12 -5.69 1.74 13.96
C PRO A 12 -6.72 2.23 14.99
N GLY A 13 -7.84 1.51 15.16
CA GLY A 13 -8.87 1.85 16.16
C GLY A 13 -10.10 2.60 15.65
N GLY A 14 -10.29 2.72 14.33
CA GLY A 14 -11.57 3.15 13.73
C GLY A 14 -11.87 4.66 13.82
N ARG A 15 -10.98 5.46 14.41
CA ARG A 15 -11.07 6.93 14.48
C ARG A 15 -10.00 7.57 13.59
N SER A 16 -10.25 8.79 13.10
CA SER A 16 -9.19 9.56 12.44
C SER A 16 -8.16 10.03 13.47
N ALA A 17 -6.90 10.20 13.06
CA ALA A 17 -5.86 10.75 13.93
C ALA A 17 -6.24 12.13 14.53
N MET A 18 -6.95 12.96 13.76
CA MET A 18 -7.44 14.26 14.25
C MET A 18 -8.48 14.07 15.37
N THR A 19 -9.33 13.06 15.27
CA THR A 19 -10.28 12.75 16.34
C THR A 19 -9.56 12.29 17.60
N CYS A 20 -8.50 11.47 17.49
CA CYS A 20 -7.69 11.05 18.64
C CYS A 20 -7.05 12.26 19.34
N ARG A 21 -6.42 13.15 18.57
CA ARG A 21 -5.76 14.36 19.09
C ARG A 21 -6.71 15.30 19.82
N TYR A 22 -7.87 15.60 19.23
CA TYR A 22 -8.79 16.60 19.82
C TYR A 22 -9.78 16.04 20.84
N ARG A 23 -10.07 14.73 20.82
CA ARG A 23 -11.04 14.13 21.75
C ARG A 23 -10.37 13.51 22.97
N CYS A 24 -9.26 12.81 22.78
CA CYS A 24 -8.61 12.04 23.83
C CYS A 24 -7.16 12.48 24.08
N GLY A 25 -6.67 13.53 23.41
CA GLY A 25 -5.30 14.02 23.60
C GLY A 25 -4.22 12.99 23.27
N ASP A 26 -4.44 12.15 22.24
CA ASP A 26 -3.53 11.07 21.86
C ASP A 26 -3.22 10.06 22.99
N ALA A 27 -4.17 9.87 23.93
CA ALA A 27 -3.99 8.97 25.09
C ALA A 27 -3.61 7.52 24.75
N CYS A 28 -3.94 7.01 23.56
CA CYS A 28 -3.55 5.67 23.11
C CYS A 28 -2.16 5.63 22.46
N PHE A 29 -1.54 6.78 22.21
CA PHE A 29 -0.25 6.89 21.54
C PHE A 29 0.85 6.88 22.61
N HIS A 30 1.52 5.74 22.74
CA HIS A 30 2.62 5.55 23.66
C HIS A 30 3.90 5.22 22.88
N GLU A 31 5.03 5.44 23.53
CA GLU A 31 6.31 5.01 23.01
C GLU A 31 6.31 3.49 22.76
N VAL A 32 7.06 3.05 21.75
CA VAL A 32 7.13 1.63 21.41
C VAL A 32 7.72 0.87 22.60
N PRO A 33 7.04 -0.14 23.17
CA PRO A 33 7.47 -0.80 24.41
C PRO A 33 8.71 -1.68 24.24
N ASN A 34 9.18 -1.89 23.01
CA ASN A 34 10.37 -2.68 22.72
C ASN A 34 11.62 -1.81 22.94
N THR A 35 12.42 -2.17 23.94
CA THR A 35 13.65 -1.46 24.32
C THR A 35 14.93 -2.13 23.81
N SER A 36 14.81 -3.18 22.99
CA SER A 36 16.00 -3.83 22.43
C SER A 36 16.69 -2.95 21.40
N ASP A 37 18.00 -3.13 21.23
CA ASP A 37 18.81 -2.41 20.23
C ASP A 37 18.62 -2.92 18.79
N ASN A 38 17.65 -3.80 18.56
CA ASN A 38 17.35 -4.31 17.22
C ASN A 38 16.70 -3.23 16.35
N ALA A 39 16.90 -3.34 15.02
CA ALA A 39 16.21 -2.49 14.08
C ALA A 39 14.68 -2.64 14.21
N TYR A 40 13.96 -1.51 14.14
CA TYR A 40 12.51 -1.53 14.17
C TYR A 40 11.96 -2.20 12.91
N LEU A 41 11.11 -3.22 13.08
CA LEU A 41 10.57 -4.01 11.97
C LEU A 41 9.85 -3.14 10.93
N GLY A 42 9.15 -2.10 11.38
CA GLY A 42 8.46 -1.18 10.47
C GLY A 42 9.41 -0.48 9.51
N ASP A 43 10.61 -0.12 9.97
CA ASP A 43 11.63 0.54 9.15
C ASP A 43 12.30 -0.45 8.20
N VAL A 44 12.56 -1.68 8.67
CA VAL A 44 13.07 -2.76 7.82
C VAL A 44 12.10 -3.01 6.65
N ILE A 45 10.80 -3.13 6.94
CA ILE A 45 9.78 -3.33 5.90
C ILE A 45 9.69 -2.11 4.98
N ALA A 46 9.66 -0.89 5.53
CA ALA A 46 9.55 0.34 4.74
C ALA A 46 10.76 0.55 3.82
N SER A 47 11.95 0.08 4.21
CA SER A 47 13.15 0.12 3.38
C SER A 47 13.06 -0.83 2.18
N ALA A 48 12.43 -2.00 2.35
CA ALA A 48 12.31 -3.00 1.30
C ALA A 48 11.12 -2.72 0.36
N ILE A 49 9.98 -2.31 0.90
CA ILE A 49 8.73 -2.17 0.16
C ILE A 49 8.01 -0.89 0.59
N SER A 50 7.64 -0.07 -0.40
CA SER A 50 6.79 1.11 -0.20
C SER A 50 5.49 0.98 -0.99
N ARG A 51 4.44 1.66 -0.53
CA ARG A 51 3.17 1.74 -1.28
C ARG A 51 3.37 2.27 -2.70
N ARG A 52 4.27 3.24 -2.86
CA ARG A 52 4.56 3.86 -4.17
C ARG A 52 5.28 2.90 -5.10
N SER A 53 6.25 2.12 -4.60
CA SER A 53 6.94 1.14 -5.43
C SER A 53 5.99 0.03 -5.87
N VAL A 54 5.09 -0.43 -5.00
CA VAL A 54 4.04 -1.40 -5.36
C VAL A 54 3.12 -0.85 -6.44
N LEU A 55 2.61 0.37 -6.28
CA LEU A 55 1.73 0.99 -7.29
C LEU A 55 2.44 1.18 -8.64
N ARG A 56 3.71 1.59 -8.63
CA ARG A 56 4.51 1.71 -9.86
C ARG A 56 4.76 0.36 -10.52
N ALA A 57 5.11 -0.65 -9.74
CA ALA A 57 5.31 -2.00 -10.24
C ALA A 57 4.04 -2.55 -10.88
N GLY A 58 2.88 -2.39 -10.23
CA GLY A 58 1.58 -2.76 -10.79
C GLY A 58 1.31 -2.05 -12.12
N ALA A 59 1.52 -0.73 -12.20
CA ALA A 59 1.35 0.02 -13.44
C ALA A 59 2.25 -0.49 -14.57
N VAL A 60 3.54 -0.73 -14.29
CA VAL A 60 4.51 -1.27 -15.27
C VAL A 60 4.09 -2.65 -15.76
N VAL A 61 3.71 -3.57 -14.86
CA VAL A 61 3.25 -4.92 -15.22
C VAL A 61 2.01 -4.83 -16.12
N THR A 62 1.08 -3.93 -15.83
CA THR A 62 -0.15 -3.77 -16.61
C THR A 62 0.16 -3.28 -18.02
N VAL A 63 1.00 -2.25 -18.15
CA VAL A 63 1.42 -1.69 -19.45
C VAL A 63 2.23 -2.70 -20.26
N ALA A 64 3.20 -3.37 -19.63
CA ALA A 64 4.03 -4.37 -20.30
C ALA A 64 3.19 -5.55 -20.81
N SER A 65 2.24 -6.03 -20.00
CA SER A 65 1.32 -7.11 -20.41
C SER A 65 0.45 -6.68 -21.59
N ALA A 66 -0.10 -5.46 -21.57
CA ALA A 66 -0.92 -4.94 -22.66
C ALA A 66 -0.11 -4.75 -23.96
N ALA A 67 1.11 -4.21 -23.85
CA ALA A 67 2.01 -4.06 -24.98
C ALA A 67 2.41 -5.42 -25.57
N GLY A 68 2.76 -6.40 -24.72
CA GLY A 68 3.06 -7.77 -25.14
C GLY A 68 1.87 -8.44 -25.83
N ALA A 69 0.66 -8.28 -25.31
CA ALA A 69 -0.55 -8.78 -25.98
C ALA A 69 -0.76 -8.11 -27.36
N ALA A 70 -0.47 -6.81 -27.50
CA ALA A 70 -0.57 -6.13 -28.79
C ALA A 70 0.52 -6.54 -29.79
N THR A 71 1.72 -6.93 -29.33
CA THR A 71 2.83 -7.32 -30.22
C THR A 71 2.90 -8.82 -30.52
N PHE A 72 2.39 -9.67 -29.62
CA PHE A 72 2.40 -11.14 -29.77
C PHE A 72 1.00 -11.76 -29.99
N GLY A 73 -0.07 -10.96 -29.90
CA GLY A 73 -1.48 -11.41 -29.93
C GLY A 73 -2.10 -11.59 -31.31
N GLN A 74 -1.36 -12.16 -32.26
CA GLN A 74 -1.95 -12.82 -33.44
C GLN A 74 -1.70 -14.32 -33.33
N ALA A 75 -2.36 -14.95 -32.37
CA ALA A 75 -2.66 -16.37 -32.49
C ALA A 75 -3.94 -16.49 -33.34
N PRO A 76 -3.99 -17.34 -34.38
CA PRO A 76 -5.23 -17.57 -35.12
C PRO A 76 -6.30 -18.06 -34.13
N GLY A 77 -7.48 -17.44 -34.19
CA GLY A 77 -8.60 -17.81 -33.35
C GLY A 77 -8.97 -19.27 -33.58
N ALA A 78 -9.00 -20.06 -32.51
CA ALA A 78 -9.67 -21.34 -32.53
C ALA A 78 -11.18 -21.07 -32.54
N GLU A 79 -11.80 -21.10 -33.72
CA GLU A 79 -13.25 -21.27 -33.86
C GLU A 79 -13.60 -22.66 -33.32
N ALA A 80 -14.30 -22.69 -32.18
CA ALA A 80 -14.94 -23.91 -31.69
C ALA A 80 -16.25 -24.09 -32.46
N ALA A 81 -16.33 -25.19 -33.21
CA ALA A 81 -17.55 -25.70 -33.87
C ALA A 81 -18.51 -26.34 -32.87
#